data_AF-A0A852L8G3-F1
#
_entry.id   AF-A0A852L8G3-F1
#
_cell.length_a   1.000
_cell.length_b   1.000
_cell.length_c   1.000
_cell.angle_alpha   90.00
_cell.angle_beta   90.00
_cell.angle_gamma   90.00
#
_symmetry.space_group_name_H-M   'P 1'
#
loop_
_entity.id
_entity.type
_entity.pdbx_description
1 polymer ?
#
loop_
_entity_poly.entity_id
_entity_poly.type
_entity_poly.pdbx_seq_one_letter_code
_entity_poly.pdbx_strand_id
1 'polypeptide(L)'
;MHYFGVLAALSVFNIIACLTRGKPLEDWNKLSAMGKSNAHFHDPEEVEDETHFNFKSFLENMKTDLLRSLNLSRVPSQVKTKEEPPQFMIDLYNRYAADKSSIPASNIVRSFSTEGRRSPKSSPEENPFQKHILLFNISIPRYEEITRAELRIYISCHREVESLSRLEGNMVIYDVLDSDHWENLESTKAFLVSRNIQECGWEIFEVSSAVKRWVRADKLKTKNKLEVVIENKALGGFTCGKLDISVTPDSKNLPLLIVFSNDRSNGTKETKVELREMIVHEQESVLKKLGKNNTSSEEEEEREEKAITGPHQHSSRSKRSIGANHCRRTSLHVNFEEIGWDSWIIAPKDYEAFECKGGCFFPLTDNVTPTKHAIVQTLVHLQNPKKASKACCVPTKLDSISILYKDDAGVPTLIYNYEGMKVAECGCR
;
A
#
# COMPACT_ATOMS: atom_id res chain seq x y z
N MET A 1 33.71 -59.28 23.34
CA MET A 1 32.72 -59.88 22.40
C MET A 1 33.16 -59.56 20.99
N HIS A 2 33.15 -60.58 20.12
CA HIS A 2 33.47 -60.56 18.67
C HIS A 2 32.35 -59.81 17.87
N TYR A 3 32.44 -59.37 16.60
CA TYR A 3 33.47 -59.06 15.58
C TYR A 3 32.75 -58.42 14.36
N PHE A 4 33.47 -57.77 13.42
CA PHE A 4 33.03 -57.39 12.04
C PHE A 4 31.77 -56.48 11.89
N GLY A 5 31.52 -55.78 10.78
CA GLY A 5 32.34 -55.52 9.59
C GLY A 5 31.53 -55.47 8.27
N VAL A 6 31.70 -54.37 7.51
CA VAL A 6 31.57 -54.25 6.04
C VAL A 6 30.17 -54.08 5.39
N LEU A 7 30.20 -53.22 4.37
CA LEU A 7 29.19 -52.73 3.40
C LEU A 7 28.36 -53.76 2.60
N ALA A 8 27.11 -53.38 2.27
CA ALA A 8 26.42 -53.51 0.96
C ALA A 8 25.15 -52.62 0.98
N ALA A 9 24.77 -51.73 0.04
CA ALA A 9 24.84 -51.64 -1.42
C ALA A 9 23.64 -52.26 -2.19
N LEU A 10 22.75 -51.38 -2.68
CA LEU A 10 21.85 -51.50 -3.86
C LEU A 10 20.82 -52.67 -3.88
N SER A 11 19.50 -52.43 -3.90
CA SER A 11 18.63 -52.40 -5.12
C SER A 11 17.19 -52.90 -4.72
N VAL A 12 16.05 -52.79 -5.46
CA VAL A 12 15.63 -52.07 -6.69
C VAL A 12 14.06 -52.06 -6.77
N PHE A 13 13.44 -50.91 -7.14
CA PHE A 13 12.01 -50.73 -7.57
C PHE A 13 10.90 -51.11 -6.53
N ASN A 14 9.64 -50.62 -6.52
CA ASN A 14 8.78 -50.01 -7.56
C ASN A 14 7.59 -49.18 -6.98
N ILE A 15 7.17 -48.13 -7.70
CA ILE A 15 5.82 -47.51 -7.89
C ILE A 15 4.72 -47.64 -6.80
N ILE A 16 4.14 -46.50 -6.36
CA ILE A 16 2.74 -46.05 -6.63
C ILE A 16 2.59 -44.56 -6.24
N ALA A 17 1.90 -43.78 -7.08
CA ALA A 17 1.52 -42.39 -6.80
C ALA A 17 0.02 -42.17 -7.07
N CYS A 18 -0.67 -41.51 -6.13
CA CYS A 18 -2.00 -40.90 -6.25
C CYS A 18 -1.95 -39.62 -5.38
N LEU A 19 -2.21 -38.37 -5.80
CA LEU A 19 -3.13 -37.75 -6.77
C LEU A 19 -4.63 -37.83 -6.43
N THR A 20 -5.09 -36.88 -5.62
CA THR A 20 -6.32 -36.10 -5.82
C THR A 20 -5.94 -34.64 -5.52
N ARG A 21 -6.11 -33.60 -6.37
CA ARG A 21 -7.03 -33.25 -7.46
C ARG A 21 -8.35 -32.60 -7.03
N GLY A 22 -8.25 -31.50 -6.28
CA GLY A 22 -9.28 -30.44 -6.24
C GLY A 22 -9.14 -29.51 -7.45
N LYS A 23 -10.26 -29.10 -8.05
CA LYS A 23 -10.31 -28.19 -9.22
C LYS A 23 -10.55 -26.73 -8.78
N PRO A 24 -10.13 -25.73 -9.58
CA PRO A 24 -10.57 -24.35 -9.38
C PRO A 24 -12.08 -24.21 -9.66
N LEU A 25 -12.72 -23.26 -8.96
CA LEU A 25 -14.16 -23.05 -8.97
C LEU A 25 -14.53 -21.88 -9.88
N GLU A 26 -14.44 -22.11 -11.20
CA GLU A 26 -14.97 -21.20 -12.23
C GLU A 26 -16.43 -21.54 -12.55
N ASP A 27 -17.41 -20.93 -11.86
CA ASP A 27 -18.72 -20.58 -12.45
C ASP A 27 -19.49 -19.60 -11.54
N TRP A 28 -19.52 -18.31 -11.91
CA TRP A 28 -20.35 -17.29 -11.24
C TRP A 28 -21.36 -16.63 -12.20
N ASN A 29 -21.71 -17.30 -13.30
CA ASN A 29 -22.73 -16.84 -14.26
C ASN A 29 -23.97 -17.75 -14.35
N LYS A 30 -24.16 -18.67 -13.38
CA LYS A 30 -25.30 -19.62 -13.36
C LYS A 30 -26.01 -19.69 -12.00
N LEU A 31 -26.73 -18.63 -11.66
CA LEU A 31 -27.80 -18.67 -10.65
C LEU A 31 -29.11 -17.96 -11.06
N SER A 32 -29.26 -17.56 -12.34
CA SER A 32 -30.50 -16.93 -12.86
C SER A 32 -31.15 -17.66 -14.04
N ALA A 33 -30.94 -18.98 -14.16
CA ALA A 33 -31.47 -19.78 -15.27
C ALA A 33 -32.03 -21.14 -14.82
N MET A 34 -33.17 -21.13 -14.12
CA MET A 34 -34.04 -22.30 -13.99
C MET A 34 -35.51 -21.87 -14.15
N GLY A 35 -35.96 -21.84 -15.40
CA GLY A 35 -37.37 -21.62 -15.72
C GLY A 35 -37.80 -22.53 -16.87
N LYS A 36 -38.74 -23.45 -16.58
CA LYS A 36 -39.92 -23.80 -17.40
C LYS A 36 -40.59 -25.10 -16.94
N SER A 37 -41.74 -24.96 -16.31
CA SER A 37 -42.88 -25.87 -16.51
C SER A 37 -44.13 -24.99 -16.72
N ASN A 38 -44.92 -25.31 -17.75
CA ASN A 38 -46.03 -24.46 -18.19
C ASN A 38 -47.24 -24.54 -17.26
N ALA A 39 -47.84 -23.39 -16.95
CA ALA A 39 -49.29 -23.22 -16.84
C ALA A 39 -49.65 -21.75 -17.14
N HIS A 40 -50.66 -21.50 -17.98
CA HIS A 40 -51.22 -20.16 -18.19
C HIS A 40 -52.00 -19.69 -16.95
N PHE A 41 -51.97 -18.39 -16.64
CA PHE A 41 -53.14 -17.49 -16.60
C PHE A 41 -52.67 -16.02 -16.48
N HIS A 42 -53.60 -15.05 -16.55
CA HIS A 42 -53.37 -13.63 -16.86
C HIS A 42 -52.64 -12.76 -15.80
N ASP A 43 -52.07 -11.66 -16.30
CA ASP A 43 -51.57 -10.40 -15.69
C ASP A 43 -52.47 -9.77 -14.57
N PRO A 44 -51.99 -8.80 -13.74
CA PRO A 44 -51.08 -7.70 -14.12
C PRO A 44 -49.85 -7.39 -13.24
N GLU A 45 -48.95 -6.62 -13.86
CA GLU A 45 -47.71 -6.00 -13.37
C GLU A 45 -47.71 -5.46 -11.92
N GLU A 46 -46.81 -5.99 -11.08
CA GLU A 46 -46.20 -5.24 -9.97
C GLU A 46 -44.72 -4.99 -10.29
N VAL A 47 -44.30 -3.72 -10.27
CA VAL A 47 -42.90 -3.32 -10.49
C VAL A 47 -42.17 -3.31 -9.14
N GLU A 48 -41.54 -4.42 -8.78
CA GLU A 48 -40.54 -4.43 -7.71
C GLU A 48 -39.28 -3.67 -8.18
N ASP A 49 -39.10 -2.43 -7.71
CA ASP A 49 -37.88 -1.64 -7.90
C ASP A 49 -36.76 -2.20 -7.01
N GLU A 50 -36.25 -3.39 -7.36
CA GLU A 50 -35.01 -3.91 -6.79
C GLU A 50 -33.86 -2.99 -7.18
N THR A 51 -33.50 -2.06 -6.28
CA THR A 51 -32.33 -1.21 -6.42
C THR A 51 -31.06 -2.07 -6.36
N HIS A 52 -30.68 -2.65 -7.49
CA HIS A 52 -29.60 -3.61 -7.62
C HIS A 52 -28.26 -2.94 -7.27
N PHE A 53 -27.80 -3.11 -6.04
CA PHE A 53 -26.57 -2.50 -5.52
C PHE A 53 -25.38 -2.92 -6.40
N ASN A 54 -24.86 -1.98 -7.18
CA ASN A 54 -23.77 -2.24 -8.11
C ASN A 54 -22.44 -2.34 -7.34
N PHE A 55 -22.21 -3.52 -6.77
CA PHE A 55 -21.00 -3.87 -6.01
C PHE A 55 -19.71 -3.57 -6.78
N LYS A 56 -19.71 -3.75 -8.11
CA LYS A 56 -18.58 -3.40 -8.97
C LYS A 56 -18.31 -1.89 -9.00
N SER A 57 -19.34 -1.06 -9.11
CA SER A 57 -19.20 0.39 -9.03
C SER A 57 -18.76 0.85 -7.63
N PHE A 58 -19.21 0.17 -6.57
CA PHE A 58 -18.79 0.45 -5.20
C PHE A 58 -17.30 0.14 -4.97
N LEU A 59 -16.82 -1.03 -5.43
CA LEU A 59 -15.41 -1.38 -5.35
C LEU A 59 -14.51 -0.44 -6.17
N GLU A 60 -14.93 -0.03 -7.37
CA GLU A 60 -14.19 0.95 -8.17
C GLU A 60 -14.14 2.34 -7.51
N ASN A 61 -15.20 2.74 -6.78
CA ASN A 61 -15.17 3.97 -5.97
C ASN A 61 -14.20 3.85 -4.79
N MET A 62 -14.28 2.78 -3.98
CA MET A 62 -13.35 2.55 -2.85
C MET A 62 -11.88 2.47 -3.31
N LYS A 63 -11.64 1.84 -4.47
CA LYS A 63 -10.35 1.81 -5.14
C LYS A 63 -9.89 3.21 -5.55
N THR A 64 -10.77 4.03 -6.11
CA THR A 64 -10.47 5.43 -6.45
C THR A 64 -10.11 6.25 -5.21
N ASP A 65 -10.80 6.02 -4.09
CA ASP A 65 -10.52 6.71 -2.83
C ASP A 65 -9.18 6.26 -2.21
N LEU A 66 -8.86 4.95 -2.20
CA LEU A 66 -7.53 4.49 -1.76
C LEU A 66 -6.41 5.00 -2.67
N LEU A 67 -6.62 4.99 -3.99
CA LEU A 67 -5.66 5.56 -4.93
C LEU A 67 -5.41 7.04 -4.61
N ARG A 68 -6.48 7.84 -4.39
CA ARG A 68 -6.35 9.25 -3.97
C ARG A 68 -5.55 9.38 -2.67
N SER A 69 -5.85 8.58 -1.66
CA SER A 69 -5.16 8.64 -0.35
C SER A 69 -3.74 8.06 -0.36
N LEU A 70 -3.32 7.37 -1.43
CA LEU A 70 -1.93 6.99 -1.72
C LEU A 70 -1.26 7.90 -2.77
N ASN A 71 -1.95 8.99 -3.15
CA ASN A 71 -1.58 9.95 -4.19
C ASN A 71 -1.26 9.31 -5.55
N LEU A 72 -2.11 8.35 -5.94
CA LEU A 72 -2.12 7.68 -7.24
C LEU A 72 -3.29 8.21 -8.07
N SER A 73 -3.00 8.56 -9.32
CA SER A 73 -4.01 9.05 -10.27
C SER A 73 -4.86 7.92 -10.86
N ARG A 74 -4.36 6.68 -10.82
CA ARG A 74 -4.99 5.45 -11.30
C ARG A 74 -4.25 4.23 -10.74
N VAL A 75 -4.75 3.01 -11.03
CA VAL A 75 -3.93 1.81 -10.85
C VAL A 75 -2.72 1.87 -11.80
N PRO A 76 -1.49 1.68 -11.32
CA PRO A 76 -0.31 1.61 -12.17
C PRO A 76 -0.43 0.52 -13.25
N SER A 77 -0.01 0.83 -14.47
CA SER A 77 -0.11 -0.10 -15.60
C SER A 77 0.65 -1.41 -15.36
N GLN A 78 0.04 -2.56 -15.64
CA GLN A 78 0.62 -3.90 -15.38
C GLN A 78 2.03 -4.12 -15.96
N VAL A 79 2.44 -3.38 -17.00
CA VAL A 79 3.81 -3.45 -17.54
C VAL A 79 4.84 -2.96 -16.52
N LYS A 80 4.57 -1.82 -15.86
CA LYS A 80 5.43 -1.24 -14.81
C LYS A 80 5.40 -2.05 -13.51
N THR A 81 4.33 -2.81 -13.28
CA THR A 81 4.21 -3.57 -12.04
C THR A 81 4.86 -4.96 -12.09
N LYS A 82 5.38 -5.40 -13.24
CA LYS A 82 6.11 -6.67 -13.38
C LYS A 82 7.56 -6.69 -12.85
N GLU A 83 8.24 -5.55 -12.76
CA GLU A 83 9.64 -5.53 -12.27
C GLU A 83 9.72 -5.75 -10.76
N GLU A 84 10.35 -6.81 -10.27
CA GLU A 84 10.42 -7.04 -8.82
C GLU A 84 11.08 -5.85 -8.08
N PRO A 85 10.53 -5.40 -6.95
CA PRO A 85 11.15 -4.34 -6.16
C PRO A 85 12.50 -4.81 -5.61
N PRO A 86 13.49 -3.92 -5.43
CA PRO A 86 14.78 -4.31 -4.84
C PRO A 86 14.60 -4.98 -3.49
N GLN A 87 15.31 -6.09 -3.24
CA GLN A 87 15.18 -6.90 -2.02
C GLN A 87 15.31 -6.07 -0.74
N PHE A 88 16.15 -5.03 -0.74
CA PHE A 88 16.23 -4.07 0.37
C PHE A 88 14.87 -3.45 0.77
N MET A 89 13.98 -3.14 -0.17
CA MET A 89 12.66 -2.60 0.14
C MET A 89 11.73 -3.65 0.79
N ILE A 90 11.88 -4.92 0.41
CA ILE A 90 11.18 -6.05 1.04
C ILE A 90 11.71 -6.26 2.47
N ASP A 91 13.03 -6.28 2.65
CA ASP A 91 13.68 -6.41 3.96
C ASP A 91 13.31 -5.26 4.91
N LEU A 92 13.24 -4.03 4.37
CA LEU A 92 12.87 -2.83 5.10
C LEU A 92 11.39 -2.88 5.54
N TYR A 93 10.49 -3.27 4.64
CA TYR A 93 9.08 -3.52 4.97
C TYR A 93 8.95 -4.60 6.06
N ASN A 94 9.59 -5.76 5.88
CA ASN A 94 9.52 -6.88 6.81
C ASN A 94 10.02 -6.49 8.22
N ARG A 95 11.09 -5.69 8.29
CA ARG A 95 11.62 -5.16 9.55
C ARG A 95 10.58 -4.30 10.28
N TYR A 96 9.97 -3.33 9.60
CA TYR A 96 8.99 -2.43 10.23
C TYR A 96 7.63 -3.09 10.48
N ALA A 97 7.26 -4.13 9.72
CA ALA A 97 6.06 -4.93 9.96
C ALA A 97 6.21 -5.84 11.19
N ALA A 98 7.39 -6.43 11.39
CA ALA A 98 7.68 -7.33 12.51
C ALA A 98 8.00 -6.58 13.82
N ASP A 99 8.87 -5.57 13.77
CA ASP A 99 9.27 -4.80 14.95
C ASP A 99 8.55 -3.45 15.03
N LYS A 100 7.50 -3.41 15.86
CA LYS A 100 6.73 -2.19 16.15
C LYS A 100 7.41 -1.25 17.16
N SER A 101 8.54 -1.63 17.74
CA SER A 101 9.28 -0.80 18.70
C SER A 101 10.27 0.16 18.03
N SER A 102 10.83 -0.21 16.88
CA SER A 102 11.71 0.67 16.08
C SER A 102 10.91 1.58 15.15
N ILE A 103 10.39 2.68 15.71
CA ILE A 103 9.78 3.77 14.92
C ILE A 103 10.85 4.29 13.93
N PRO A 104 10.58 4.28 12.61
CA PRO A 104 11.54 4.77 11.63
C PRO A 104 11.67 6.29 11.70
N ALA A 105 12.87 6.80 11.39
CA ALA A 105 13.12 8.24 11.32
C ALA A 105 12.37 8.94 10.16
N SER A 106 11.68 8.19 9.31
CA SER A 106 10.90 8.71 8.17
C SER A 106 9.74 7.77 7.87
N ASN A 107 8.53 8.31 7.67
CA ASN A 107 7.36 7.47 7.41
C ASN A 107 7.21 7.06 5.94
N ILE A 108 7.93 7.68 5.00
CA ILE A 108 7.92 7.32 3.57
C ILE A 108 9.34 6.98 3.10
N VAL A 109 9.46 5.90 2.31
CA VAL A 109 10.72 5.49 1.65
C VAL A 109 10.44 5.12 0.20
N ARG A 110 11.20 5.66 -0.75
CA ARG A 110 11.11 5.35 -2.19
C ARG A 110 12.42 4.84 -2.75
N SER A 111 12.36 3.89 -3.68
CA SER A 111 13.54 3.33 -4.36
C SER A 111 13.53 3.65 -5.85
N PHE A 112 14.36 4.59 -6.28
CA PHE A 112 14.50 4.98 -7.69
C PHE A 112 15.62 4.18 -8.37
N SER A 113 15.27 3.51 -9.47
CA SER A 113 16.21 2.84 -10.36
C SER A 113 16.94 3.84 -11.27
N THR A 114 18.14 3.48 -11.74
CA THR A 114 18.88 4.26 -12.74
C THR A 114 18.30 4.08 -14.15
N GLU A 115 17.86 5.16 -14.79
CA GLU A 115 17.21 5.12 -16.11
C GLU A 115 18.22 5.07 -17.28
N GLY A 116 19.36 5.75 -17.13
CA GLY A 116 20.27 6.00 -18.23
C GLY A 116 21.71 6.15 -17.77
N ARG A 117 22.61 5.61 -18.58
CA ARG A 117 23.99 5.33 -18.18
C ARG A 117 24.94 5.67 -19.32
N ARG A 118 26.01 6.38 -19.00
CA ARG A 118 27.12 6.57 -19.93
C ARG A 118 28.43 6.69 -19.15
N SER A 119 29.32 5.73 -19.36
CA SER A 119 30.75 5.94 -19.17
C SER A 119 31.29 6.58 -20.45
N PRO A 120 31.82 7.81 -20.40
CA PRO A 120 32.63 8.32 -21.50
C PRO A 120 33.83 7.38 -21.64
N LYS A 121 34.03 6.81 -22.84
CA LYS A 121 35.25 6.03 -23.13
C LYS A 121 36.42 7.01 -23.22
N SER A 122 37.08 7.30 -22.11
CA SER A 122 38.46 7.78 -22.15
C SER A 122 39.34 6.69 -22.78
N SER A 123 40.31 7.09 -23.58
CA SER A 123 41.35 6.18 -24.09
C SER A 123 42.07 5.50 -22.90
N PRO A 124 42.53 4.24 -23.03
CA PRO A 124 43.08 3.49 -21.90
C PRO A 124 44.38 4.03 -21.30
N GLU A 125 45.06 4.95 -21.97
CA GLU A 125 46.49 5.23 -21.73
C GLU A 125 46.80 6.51 -20.94
N GLU A 126 45.82 7.41 -20.69
CA GLU A 126 46.12 8.75 -20.13
C GLU A 126 45.32 9.16 -18.88
N ASN A 127 44.35 8.38 -18.39
CA ASN A 127 43.53 8.78 -17.23
C ASN A 127 43.35 7.68 -16.17
N PRO A 128 43.84 7.88 -14.92
CA PRO A 128 43.56 6.97 -13.80
C PRO A 128 42.13 7.10 -13.24
N PHE A 129 41.38 8.10 -13.73
CA PHE A 129 40.02 8.43 -13.30
C PHE A 129 38.98 7.80 -14.24
N GLN A 130 38.22 6.84 -13.74
CA GLN A 130 37.04 6.33 -14.44
C GLN A 130 35.79 7.12 -14.03
N LYS A 131 34.99 7.56 -15.01
CA LYS A 131 33.81 8.42 -14.78
C LYS A 131 32.53 7.71 -15.23
N HIS A 132 31.49 7.80 -14.41
CA HIS A 132 30.17 7.26 -14.70
C HIS A 132 29.09 8.30 -14.41
N ILE A 133 28.17 8.49 -15.36
CA ILE A 133 26.99 9.33 -15.17
C ILE A 133 25.78 8.44 -14.88
N LEU A 134 25.14 8.69 -13.74
CA LEU A 134 23.90 8.05 -13.31
C LEU A 134 22.73 9.04 -13.47
N LEU A 135 21.68 8.60 -14.16
CA LEU A 135 20.45 9.37 -14.37
C LEU A 135 19.30 8.77 -13.57
N PHE A 136 18.57 9.60 -12.83
CA PHE A 136 17.38 9.19 -12.08
C PHE A 136 16.16 10.02 -12.49
N ASN A 137 14.97 9.45 -12.33
CA ASN A 137 13.69 10.13 -12.52
C ASN A 137 12.96 10.17 -11.18
N ILE A 138 13.17 11.27 -10.47
CA ILE A 138 12.72 11.43 -9.09
C ILE A 138 11.46 12.29 -9.10
N SER A 139 10.37 11.72 -8.59
CA SER A 139 9.14 12.43 -8.32
C SER A 139 8.82 12.28 -6.83
N ILE A 140 8.90 13.39 -6.10
CA ILE A 140 8.50 13.49 -4.70
C ILE A 140 7.36 14.52 -4.62
N PRO A 141 6.23 14.22 -3.94
CA PRO A 141 5.16 15.18 -3.74
C PRO A 141 5.60 16.43 -2.96
N ARG A 142 5.00 17.60 -3.27
CA ARG A 142 5.39 18.88 -2.66
C ARG A 142 5.09 19.00 -1.15
N TYR A 143 4.15 18.19 -0.66
CA TYR A 143 3.79 18.13 0.75
C TYR A 143 4.73 17.24 1.58
N GLU A 144 5.67 16.53 0.95
CA GLU A 144 6.66 15.71 1.64
C GLU A 144 7.97 16.46 1.86
N GLU A 145 8.58 16.21 3.01
CA GLU A 145 9.91 16.72 3.35
C GLU A 145 10.95 15.58 3.32
N ILE A 146 11.92 15.69 2.41
CA ILE A 146 13.05 14.76 2.32
C ILE A 146 13.89 14.88 3.60
N THR A 147 14.04 13.80 4.33
CA THR A 147 14.92 13.72 5.50
C THR A 147 16.34 13.38 5.04
N ARG A 148 16.48 12.28 4.30
CA ARG A 148 17.73 11.62 3.89
C ARG A 148 17.60 11.03 2.49
N ALA A 149 18.69 11.01 1.72
CA ALA A 149 18.79 10.19 0.51
C ALA A 149 20.11 9.42 0.46
N GLU A 150 20.03 8.16 0.05
CA GLU A 150 21.14 7.22 -0.04
C GLU A 150 21.30 6.71 -1.47
N LEU A 151 22.43 7.00 -2.10
CA LEU A 151 22.84 6.31 -3.31
C LEU A 151 23.55 5.02 -2.90
N ARG A 152 23.07 3.89 -3.43
CA ARG A 152 23.65 2.56 -3.24
C ARG A 152 24.31 2.11 -4.52
N ILE A 153 25.58 1.77 -4.43
CA ILE A 153 26.39 1.37 -5.58
C ILE A 153 27.05 0.03 -5.26
N TYR A 154 26.98 -0.92 -6.20
CA TYR A 154 27.79 -2.12 -6.12
C TYR A 154 29.14 -1.89 -6.79
N ILE A 155 30.21 -2.02 -6.00
CA ILE A 155 31.59 -1.92 -6.42
C ILE A 155 32.07 -3.30 -6.86
N SER A 156 32.35 -3.41 -8.15
CA SER A 156 32.97 -4.56 -8.79
C SER A 156 34.48 -4.40 -8.83
N CYS A 157 35.20 -5.45 -8.47
CA CYS A 157 36.65 -5.51 -8.60
C CYS A 157 37.02 -6.52 -9.67
N HIS A 158 37.79 -6.12 -10.67
CA HIS A 158 38.48 -7.06 -11.54
C HIS A 158 39.87 -7.32 -10.95
N ARG A 159 40.12 -8.56 -10.52
CA ARG A 159 41.45 -9.05 -10.13
C ARG A 159 41.93 -9.99 -11.23
N GLU A 160 43.08 -9.69 -11.81
CA GLU A 160 43.79 -10.68 -12.63
C GLU A 160 44.46 -11.70 -11.70
N VAL A 161 44.68 -12.90 -12.24
CA VAL A 161 45.07 -14.07 -11.45
C VAL A 161 46.51 -13.89 -10.92
N GLU A 162 46.74 -14.29 -9.66
CA GLU A 162 48.03 -14.21 -8.93
C GLU A 162 48.50 -12.84 -8.41
N SER A 163 47.60 -11.90 -8.08
CA SER A 163 48.00 -10.72 -7.27
C SER A 163 47.39 -10.62 -5.86
N LEU A 164 48.29 -10.33 -4.92
CA LEU A 164 48.03 -9.92 -3.54
C LEU A 164 47.86 -8.39 -3.38
N SER A 165 47.88 -7.61 -4.47
CA SER A 165 47.65 -6.16 -4.43
C SER A 165 46.38 -5.83 -3.67
N ARG A 166 46.49 -5.02 -2.60
CA ARG A 166 45.31 -4.42 -1.98
C ARG A 166 44.67 -3.48 -3.00
N LEU A 167 43.45 -3.83 -3.45
CA LEU A 167 42.61 -2.91 -4.22
C LEU A 167 42.40 -1.66 -3.36
N GLU A 168 42.83 -0.51 -3.86
CA GLU A 168 42.60 0.75 -3.17
C GLU A 168 42.30 1.84 -4.18
N GLY A 169 41.20 2.56 -3.95
CA GLY A 169 40.81 3.70 -4.76
C GLY A 169 40.09 4.76 -3.96
N ASN A 170 39.84 5.90 -4.58
CA ASN A 170 38.98 6.94 -4.04
C ASN A 170 37.75 7.07 -4.95
N MET A 171 36.56 6.94 -4.37
CA MET A 171 35.31 7.23 -5.07
C MET A 171 34.83 8.60 -4.63
N VAL A 172 34.53 9.47 -5.61
CA VAL A 172 34.00 10.81 -5.38
C VAL A 172 32.71 10.99 -6.16
N ILE A 173 31.70 11.58 -5.53
CA ILE A 173 30.37 11.76 -6.13
C ILE A 173 30.04 13.25 -6.19
N TYR A 174 29.55 13.68 -7.35
CA TYR A 174 29.14 15.04 -7.65
C TYR A 174 27.69 15.08 -8.14
N ASP A 175 26.97 16.15 -7.79
CA ASP A 175 25.72 16.56 -8.43
C ASP A 175 26.03 17.47 -9.62
N VAL A 176 25.49 17.16 -10.80
CA VAL A 176 25.79 17.87 -12.06
C VAL A 176 24.71 18.90 -12.32
N LEU A 177 25.08 20.18 -12.24
CA LEU A 177 24.14 21.30 -12.22
C LEU A 177 23.81 21.88 -13.60
N ASP A 178 24.70 21.68 -14.58
CA ASP A 178 24.57 22.25 -15.93
C ASP A 178 23.99 21.24 -16.93
N SER A 179 23.15 21.73 -17.85
CA SER A 179 22.13 20.91 -18.52
C SER A 179 22.38 20.59 -19.99
N ASP A 180 23.15 21.38 -20.74
CA ASP A 180 22.88 21.51 -22.19
C ASP A 180 23.89 20.85 -23.14
N HIS A 181 25.14 20.60 -22.73
CA HIS A 181 26.13 19.95 -23.61
C HIS A 181 26.70 18.66 -22.98
N TRP A 182 26.46 17.53 -23.66
CA TRP A 182 26.87 16.19 -23.24
C TRP A 182 28.39 15.93 -23.33
N GLU A 183 29.15 16.87 -23.90
CA GLU A 183 30.57 16.71 -24.26
C GLU A 183 31.50 17.70 -23.54
N ASN A 184 30.98 18.70 -22.81
CA ASN A 184 31.81 19.71 -22.16
C ASN A 184 32.44 19.17 -20.86
N LEU A 185 33.78 19.24 -20.79
CA LEU A 185 34.57 18.93 -19.59
C LEU A 185 34.21 19.82 -18.37
N GLU A 186 33.66 21.01 -18.63
CA GLU A 186 33.41 22.09 -17.66
C GLU A 186 31.95 22.16 -17.17
N SER A 187 31.24 21.04 -17.11
CA SER A 187 29.92 21.03 -16.44
C SER A 187 30.06 21.43 -14.97
N THR A 188 29.25 22.40 -14.54
CA THR A 188 29.28 22.88 -13.15
C THR A 188 28.85 21.75 -12.20
N LYS A 189 29.73 21.40 -11.25
CA LYS A 189 29.56 20.27 -10.33
C LYS A 189 29.55 20.73 -8.89
N ALA A 190 28.62 20.22 -8.10
CA ALA A 190 28.63 20.33 -6.65
C ALA A 190 29.15 19.02 -6.05
N PHE A 191 30.25 19.09 -5.29
CA PHE A 191 30.76 17.96 -4.50
C PHE A 191 29.71 17.49 -3.49
N LEU A 192 29.52 16.17 -3.37
CA LEU A 192 28.66 15.56 -2.37
C LEU A 192 29.47 14.79 -1.32
N VAL A 193 30.30 13.84 -1.75
CA VAL A 193 31.02 12.92 -0.85
C VAL A 193 32.24 12.29 -1.53
N SER A 194 33.26 11.96 -0.74
CA SER A 194 34.43 11.17 -1.13
C SER A 194 34.66 10.04 -0.12
N ARG A 195 35.01 8.84 -0.57
CA ARG A 195 35.32 7.68 0.29
C ARG A 195 36.46 6.85 -0.32
N ASN A 196 37.42 6.47 0.51
CA ASN A 196 38.42 5.47 0.14
C ASN A 196 37.79 4.07 0.15
N ILE A 197 37.94 3.34 -0.95
CA ILE A 197 37.38 2.01 -1.16
C ILE A 197 38.51 1.00 -1.14
N GLN A 198 38.36 -0.05 -0.34
CA GLN A 198 39.35 -1.12 -0.15
C GLN A 198 38.79 -2.53 -0.43
N GLU A 199 37.45 -2.66 -0.47
CA GLU A 199 36.74 -3.91 -0.65
C GLU A 199 35.67 -3.79 -1.75
N CYS A 200 35.18 -4.94 -2.20
CA CYS A 200 34.19 -5.07 -3.25
C CYS A 200 32.83 -5.38 -2.61
N GLY A 201 31.74 -4.77 -3.08
CA GLY A 201 30.43 -4.97 -2.47
C GLY A 201 29.52 -3.75 -2.55
N TRP A 202 28.50 -3.72 -1.71
CA TRP A 202 27.53 -2.62 -1.65
C TRP A 202 28.02 -1.49 -0.76
N GLU A 203 28.26 -0.33 -1.38
CA GLU A 203 28.59 0.91 -0.69
C GLU A 203 27.41 1.89 -0.69
N ILE A 204 27.24 2.60 0.43
CA ILE A 204 26.14 3.54 0.66
C ILE A 204 26.68 4.95 0.84
N PHE A 205 26.21 5.87 -0.01
CA PHE A 205 26.62 7.26 -0.07
C PHE A 205 25.44 8.19 0.23
N GLU A 206 25.62 9.13 1.15
CA GLU A 206 24.59 10.11 1.51
C GLU A 206 24.61 11.26 0.50
N VAL A 207 23.47 11.52 -0.15
CA VAL A 207 23.33 12.47 -1.27
C VAL A 207 22.12 13.40 -1.10
N SER A 208 21.67 13.62 0.13
CA SER A 208 20.42 14.34 0.43
C SER A 208 20.40 15.77 -0.11
N SER A 209 21.57 16.43 -0.16
CA SER A 209 21.71 17.81 -0.67
C SER A 209 21.47 17.92 -2.18
N ALA A 210 21.71 16.85 -2.96
CA ALA A 210 21.36 16.79 -4.38
C ALA A 210 19.83 16.64 -4.54
N VAL A 211 19.24 15.61 -3.92
CA VAL A 211 17.80 15.34 -4.02
C VAL A 211 16.94 16.51 -3.51
N LYS A 212 17.35 17.15 -2.41
CA LYS A 212 16.69 18.36 -1.88
C LYS A 212 16.75 19.56 -2.84
N ARG A 213 17.77 19.66 -3.71
CA ARG A 213 17.83 20.69 -4.76
C ARG A 213 16.98 20.32 -5.96
N TRP A 214 17.07 19.08 -6.44
CA TRP A 214 16.29 18.59 -7.57
C TRP A 214 14.77 18.74 -7.35
N VAL A 215 14.25 18.37 -6.17
CA VAL A 215 12.81 18.49 -5.86
C VAL A 215 12.33 19.94 -5.69
N ARG A 216 13.24 20.89 -5.39
CA ARG A 216 12.93 22.33 -5.28
C ARG A 216 13.00 23.07 -6.62
N ALA A 217 13.75 22.56 -7.58
CA ALA A 217 13.96 23.19 -8.87
C ALA A 217 12.91 22.72 -9.90
N ASP A 218 12.85 23.41 -11.04
CA ASP A 218 11.85 23.17 -12.07
C ASP A 218 12.09 21.83 -12.78
N LYS A 219 11.06 20.96 -12.79
CA LYS A 219 11.10 19.64 -13.46
C LYS A 219 11.50 19.71 -14.93
N LEU A 220 11.26 20.85 -15.61
CA LEU A 220 11.64 21.06 -17.00
C LEU A 220 13.15 21.33 -17.19
N LYS A 221 13.87 21.66 -16.12
CA LYS A 221 15.30 22.04 -16.15
C LYS A 221 16.19 21.05 -15.40
N THR A 222 15.68 20.45 -14.31
CA THR A 222 16.43 19.47 -13.52
C THR A 222 16.55 18.14 -14.26
N LYS A 223 17.79 17.79 -14.63
CA LYS A 223 18.15 16.40 -14.93
C LYS A 223 18.76 15.85 -13.65
N ASN A 224 18.17 14.84 -13.01
CA ASN A 224 18.67 14.31 -11.74
C ASN A 224 19.93 13.46 -11.99
N LYS A 225 21.08 14.14 -12.04
CA LYS A 225 22.35 13.59 -12.53
C LYS A 225 23.37 13.49 -11.40
N LEU A 226 23.96 12.31 -11.23
CA LEU A 226 25.16 12.12 -10.42
C LEU A 226 26.33 11.71 -11.29
N GLU A 227 27.48 12.34 -11.11
CA GLU A 227 28.76 11.87 -11.64
C GLU A 227 29.51 11.13 -10.53
N VAL A 228 29.84 9.87 -10.78
CA VAL A 228 30.70 9.05 -9.91
C VAL A 228 32.08 8.96 -10.58
N VAL A 229 33.09 9.46 -9.87
CA VAL A 229 34.50 9.41 -10.30
C VAL A 229 35.23 8.40 -9.43
N ILE A 230 35.96 7.48 -10.06
CA ILE A 230 36.75 6.44 -9.40
C ILE A 230 38.21 6.67 -9.77
N GLU A 231 39.02 7.00 -8.78
CA GLU A 231 40.48 7.08 -8.87
C GLU A 231 41.08 5.77 -8.39
N ASN A 232 41.73 5.02 -9.28
CA ASN A 232 42.46 3.80 -8.91
C ASN A 232 43.89 4.15 -8.46
N LYS A 233 44.30 3.75 -7.25
CA LYS A 233 45.67 4.01 -6.77
C LYS A 233 46.64 2.97 -7.34
N ALA A 234 47.48 3.39 -8.29
CA ALA A 234 48.56 2.58 -8.83
C ALA A 234 49.76 2.52 -7.88
N LEU A 235 49.77 1.56 -6.95
CA LEU A 235 50.91 1.35 -6.05
C LEU A 235 52.00 0.51 -6.74
N GLY A 236 52.96 1.17 -7.40
CA GLY A 236 54.20 0.54 -7.88
C GLY A 236 54.16 -0.10 -9.27
N GLY A 237 53.69 0.64 -10.30
CA GLY A 237 53.89 0.29 -11.71
C GLY A 237 53.02 -0.85 -12.28
N PHE A 238 52.41 -1.68 -11.44
CA PHE A 238 51.51 -2.77 -11.87
C PHE A 238 50.13 -2.62 -11.22
N THR A 239 49.13 -2.18 -11.99
CA THR A 239 47.73 -2.09 -11.56
C THR A 239 47.02 -3.43 -11.67
N CYS A 240 47.31 -4.38 -10.78
CA CYS A 240 46.69 -5.72 -10.84
C CYS A 240 45.26 -5.80 -10.24
N GLY A 241 44.62 -4.64 -10.07
CA GLY A 241 43.24 -4.54 -9.60
C GLY A 241 42.61 -3.26 -10.10
N LYS A 242 41.48 -3.38 -10.80
CA LYS A 242 40.67 -2.23 -11.23
C LYS A 242 39.36 -2.21 -10.47
N LEU A 243 39.14 -1.13 -9.71
CA LEU A 243 37.83 -0.80 -9.14
C LEU A 243 36.97 -0.17 -10.22
N ASP A 244 35.76 -0.70 -10.36
CA ASP A 244 34.72 -0.17 -11.22
C ASP A 244 33.34 -0.37 -10.56
N ILE A 245 32.31 0.28 -11.06
CA ILE A 245 30.94 0.10 -10.57
C ILE A 245 30.11 -0.69 -11.57
N SER A 246 29.24 -1.57 -11.06
CA SER A 246 28.40 -2.42 -11.90
C SER A 246 27.27 -1.61 -12.56
N VAL A 247 27.55 -1.17 -13.78
CA VAL A 247 26.67 -0.29 -14.58
C VAL A 247 26.14 -1.02 -15.82
N THR A 248 26.35 -2.34 -15.96
CA THR A 248 25.90 -3.15 -17.10
C THR A 248 24.39 -3.51 -17.02
N PRO A 249 23.62 -3.48 -18.13
CA PRO A 249 22.16 -3.66 -18.12
C PRO A 249 21.66 -4.94 -17.47
N ASP A 250 22.34 -6.06 -17.71
CA ASP A 250 21.90 -7.40 -17.30
C ASP A 250 22.41 -7.80 -15.90
N SER A 251 23.09 -6.89 -15.19
CA SER A 251 23.56 -7.13 -13.84
C SER A 251 22.47 -6.86 -12.81
N LYS A 252 22.32 -7.75 -11.82
CA LYS A 252 21.42 -7.57 -10.67
C LYS A 252 21.87 -6.47 -9.69
N ASN A 253 22.97 -5.78 -10.01
CA ASN A 253 23.76 -4.96 -9.10
C ASN A 253 23.74 -3.47 -9.50
N LEU A 254 22.67 -3.03 -10.18
CA LEU A 254 22.53 -1.65 -10.63
C LEU A 254 22.51 -0.65 -9.46
N PRO A 255 23.03 0.57 -9.66
CA PRO A 255 22.88 1.64 -8.68
C PRO A 255 21.41 1.99 -8.41
N LEU A 256 21.07 2.14 -7.13
CA LEU A 256 19.74 2.46 -6.64
C LEU A 256 19.81 3.71 -5.77
N LEU A 257 18.84 4.62 -5.91
CA LEU A 257 18.71 5.79 -5.04
C LEU A 257 17.51 5.61 -4.11
N ILE A 258 17.79 5.45 -2.82
CA ILE A 258 16.77 5.35 -1.77
C ILE A 258 16.52 6.76 -1.20
N VAL A 259 15.29 7.24 -1.24
CA VAL A 259 14.89 8.54 -0.67
C VAL A 259 13.96 8.31 0.50
N PHE A 260 14.30 8.90 1.65
CA PHE A 260 13.50 8.90 2.86
C PHE A 260 12.84 10.28 3.01
N SER A 261 11.54 10.29 3.26
CA SER A 261 10.75 11.51 3.42
C SER A 261 9.71 11.37 4.52
N ASN A 262 9.24 12.51 5.03
CA ASN A 262 8.11 12.61 5.93
C ASN A 262 6.93 13.31 5.25
N ASP A 263 5.74 12.74 5.38
CA ASP A 263 4.51 13.42 4.99
C ASP A 263 4.19 14.58 5.95
N ARG A 264 3.86 15.76 5.41
CA ARG A 264 3.40 16.92 6.17
C ARG A 264 1.91 17.22 6.00
N SER A 265 1.18 16.45 5.18
CA SER A 265 -0.27 16.60 4.92
C SER A 265 -1.11 16.60 6.20
N ASN A 266 -0.75 15.76 7.18
CA ASN A 266 -1.37 15.67 8.50
C ASN A 266 -1.30 16.97 9.33
N GLY A 267 -0.54 17.98 8.90
CA GLY A 267 -0.45 19.30 9.53
C GLY A 267 -1.08 20.46 8.75
N THR A 268 -1.64 20.24 7.55
CA THR A 268 -2.06 21.33 6.66
C THR A 268 -3.58 21.56 6.61
N LYS A 269 -4.01 22.56 5.84
CA LYS A 269 -5.43 22.97 5.78
C LYS A 269 -6.23 22.11 4.81
N GLU A 270 -5.56 21.51 3.84
CA GLU A 270 -6.11 20.67 2.76
C GLU A 270 -6.87 19.46 3.32
N THR A 271 -6.32 18.71 4.27
CA THR A 271 -7.02 17.59 4.94
C THR A 271 -8.30 18.03 5.68
N LYS A 272 -8.38 19.29 6.13
CA LYS A 272 -9.61 19.87 6.71
C LYS A 272 -10.60 20.36 5.66
N VAL A 273 -10.17 20.60 4.43
CA VAL A 273 -11.02 20.92 3.28
C VAL A 273 -11.60 19.63 2.72
N GLU A 274 -10.79 18.61 2.46
CA GLU A 274 -11.25 17.28 2.00
C GLU A 274 -12.26 16.66 2.99
N LEU A 275 -11.95 16.69 4.30
CA LEU A 275 -12.89 16.23 5.33
C LEU A 275 -14.20 17.04 5.34
N ARG A 276 -14.16 18.34 5.04
CA ARG A 276 -15.36 19.18 4.90
C ARG A 276 -16.15 18.85 3.64
N GLU A 277 -15.49 18.62 2.51
CA GLU A 277 -16.13 18.28 1.24
C GLU A 277 -16.86 16.93 1.35
N MET A 278 -16.25 15.92 1.99
CA MET A 278 -16.93 14.65 2.30
C MET A 278 -18.18 14.85 3.17
N ILE A 279 -18.11 15.68 4.23
CA ILE A 279 -19.25 15.98 5.09
C ILE A 279 -20.37 16.70 4.31
N VAL A 280 -20.03 17.60 3.38
CA VAL A 280 -21.01 18.32 2.56
C VAL A 280 -21.70 17.38 1.57
N HIS A 281 -20.97 16.51 0.88
CA HIS A 281 -21.55 15.55 -0.07
C HIS A 281 -22.48 14.53 0.61
N GLU A 282 -22.12 14.04 1.81
CA GLU A 282 -23.01 13.20 2.62
C GLU A 282 -24.31 13.94 2.98
N GLN A 283 -24.22 15.18 3.50
CA GLN A 283 -25.40 15.98 3.88
C GLN A 283 -26.31 16.32 2.69
N GLU A 284 -25.73 16.63 1.52
CA GLU A 284 -26.50 16.92 0.31
C GLU A 284 -27.27 15.69 -0.20
N SER A 285 -26.70 14.49 -0.05
CA SER A 285 -27.38 13.23 -0.39
C SER A 285 -28.61 12.97 0.49
N VAL A 286 -28.55 13.33 1.77
CA VAL A 286 -29.66 13.21 2.74
C VAL A 286 -30.75 14.23 2.44
N LEU A 287 -30.38 15.49 2.16
CA LEU A 287 -31.34 16.54 1.81
C LEU A 287 -32.08 16.24 0.49
N LYS A 288 -31.39 15.69 -0.51
CA LYS A 288 -32.02 15.24 -1.78
C LYS A 288 -33.01 14.07 -1.60
N LYS A 289 -32.87 13.25 -0.53
CA LYS A 289 -33.85 12.22 -0.18
C LYS A 289 -35.08 12.75 0.56
N LEU A 290 -34.97 13.86 1.29
CA LEU A 290 -36.13 14.51 1.92
C LEU A 290 -36.97 15.35 0.94
N GLY A 291 -36.37 15.84 -0.14
CA GLY A 291 -37.03 16.78 -1.07
C GLY A 291 -38.04 16.19 -2.07
N LYS A 292 -38.33 14.87 -2.04
CA LYS A 292 -39.13 14.19 -3.08
C LYS A 292 -40.53 13.68 -2.68
N ASN A 293 -40.91 13.79 -1.40
CA ASN A 293 -42.15 13.18 -0.88
C ASN A 293 -43.21 14.21 -0.41
N ASN A 294 -43.39 15.32 -1.13
CA ASN A 294 -44.42 16.33 -0.83
C ASN A 294 -45.32 16.63 -2.05
N THR A 295 -46.35 15.81 -2.26
CA THR A 295 -47.59 16.18 -2.98
C THR A 295 -48.70 15.19 -2.62
N SER A 296 -49.79 15.69 -2.01
CA SER A 296 -51.20 15.21 -1.98
C SER A 296 -51.51 13.69 -1.91
N SER A 297 -52.53 13.22 -1.17
CA SER A 297 -53.85 13.84 -0.95
C SER A 297 -54.53 13.41 0.37
N GLU A 298 -55.64 14.09 0.69
CA GLU A 298 -56.54 13.89 1.83
C GLU A 298 -57.59 12.79 1.54
N GLU A 299 -58.14 12.15 2.58
CA GLU A 299 -59.56 11.71 2.73
C GLU A 299 -59.80 11.05 4.12
N GLU A 300 -61.06 10.94 4.55
CA GLU A 300 -61.50 10.89 5.97
C GLU A 300 -62.19 9.57 6.43
N GLU A 301 -62.19 9.33 7.77
CA GLU A 301 -63.21 8.58 8.59
C GLU A 301 -63.51 7.07 8.30
N GLU A 302 -64.04 6.21 9.19
CA GLU A 302 -64.46 6.25 10.62
C GLU A 302 -64.45 4.82 11.26
N ARG A 303 -64.36 4.71 12.60
CA ARG A 303 -64.79 3.58 13.50
C ARG A 303 -64.09 2.19 13.35
N GLU A 304 -64.09 1.29 14.35
CA GLU A 304 -64.96 1.09 15.54
C GLU A 304 -64.19 0.54 16.76
N GLU A 305 -64.62 0.86 17.99
CA GLU A 305 -64.06 0.32 19.25
C GLU A 305 -64.61 -1.07 19.62
N LYS A 306 -63.82 -1.89 20.31
CA LYS A 306 -64.33 -2.89 21.29
C LYS A 306 -63.29 -3.29 22.33
N ALA A 307 -63.52 -2.90 23.57
CA ALA A 307 -62.78 -3.38 24.74
C ALA A 307 -63.45 -4.62 25.34
N ILE A 308 -62.66 -5.62 25.74
CA ILE A 308 -63.08 -6.67 26.68
C ILE A 308 -61.98 -6.86 27.73
N THR A 309 -62.38 -6.74 28.99
CA THR A 309 -61.54 -6.90 30.19
C THR A 309 -61.38 -8.37 30.60
N GLY A 310 -60.17 -8.81 30.98
CA GLY A 310 -59.94 -10.13 31.59
C GLY A 310 -58.47 -10.32 32.03
N PRO A 311 -58.17 -10.86 33.24
CA PRO A 311 -56.89 -10.58 33.90
C PRO A 311 -55.82 -11.69 33.80
N HIS A 312 -54.57 -11.27 34.05
CA HIS A 312 -53.41 -12.04 34.53
C HIS A 312 -53.30 -13.53 34.17
N GLN A 313 -52.41 -13.84 33.21
CA GLN A 313 -51.50 -14.97 33.38
C GLN A 313 -50.06 -14.57 33.07
N HIS A 314 -49.19 -14.69 34.08
CA HIS A 314 -47.75 -14.73 33.90
C HIS A 314 -47.37 -16.00 33.12
N SER A 315 -47.42 -15.95 31.79
CA SER A 315 -46.57 -16.87 31.02
C SER A 315 -45.16 -16.30 31.04
N SER A 316 -44.30 -16.96 31.82
CA SER A 316 -42.86 -16.82 31.72
C SER A 316 -42.43 -17.28 30.32
N ARG A 317 -42.55 -16.40 29.33
CA ARG A 317 -41.83 -16.52 28.07
C ARG A 317 -40.35 -16.47 28.42
N SER A 318 -39.81 -17.67 28.66
CA SER A 318 -38.40 -17.96 28.69
C SER A 318 -37.80 -17.28 27.47
N LYS A 319 -37.10 -16.17 27.71
CA LYS A 319 -36.28 -15.52 26.71
C LYS A 319 -35.20 -16.54 26.37
N ARG A 320 -35.47 -17.38 25.37
CA ARG A 320 -34.40 -17.96 24.56
C ARG A 320 -33.59 -16.76 24.09
N SER A 321 -32.43 -16.58 24.69
CA SER A 321 -31.44 -15.62 24.24
C SER A 321 -30.90 -16.13 22.91
N ILE A 322 -31.68 -15.90 21.85
CA ILE A 322 -31.10 -15.47 20.57
C ILE A 322 -30.36 -14.20 20.96
N GLY A 323 -29.10 -14.35 21.35
CA GLY A 323 -28.32 -13.28 21.95
C GLY A 323 -28.34 -12.12 20.97
N ALA A 324 -28.94 -11.00 21.35
CA ALA A 324 -28.98 -9.85 20.47
C ALA A 324 -27.53 -9.55 20.08
N ASN A 325 -27.25 -9.52 18.78
CA ASN A 325 -25.92 -9.25 18.27
C ASN A 325 -25.62 -7.78 18.57
N HIS A 326 -25.17 -7.49 19.78
CA HIS A 326 -24.80 -6.14 20.22
C HIS A 326 -23.61 -5.66 19.40
N CYS A 327 -23.51 -4.35 19.20
CA CYS A 327 -22.39 -3.73 18.51
C CYS A 327 -21.05 -4.22 19.07
N ARG A 328 -20.23 -4.83 18.21
CA ARG A 328 -18.92 -5.38 18.54
C ARG A 328 -18.00 -5.37 17.33
N ARG A 329 -16.71 -5.46 17.61
CA ARG A 329 -15.68 -5.71 16.61
C ARG A 329 -15.67 -7.19 16.22
N THR A 330 -15.73 -7.50 14.94
CA THR A 330 -15.62 -8.87 14.39
C THR A 330 -14.44 -9.00 13.45
N SER A 331 -13.94 -10.23 13.27
CA SER A 331 -12.86 -10.54 12.32
C SER A 331 -13.32 -10.25 10.89
N LEU A 332 -12.42 -9.67 10.08
CA LEU A 332 -12.59 -9.42 8.65
C LEU A 332 -11.19 -9.39 8.06
N HIS A 333 -10.79 -10.50 7.44
CA HIS A 333 -9.54 -10.57 6.70
C HIS A 333 -9.76 -9.96 5.31
N VAL A 334 -8.81 -9.15 4.86
CA VAL A 334 -8.79 -8.54 3.53
C VAL A 334 -7.56 -9.06 2.80
N ASN A 335 -7.78 -9.74 1.68
CA ASN A 335 -6.74 -10.16 0.76
C ASN A 335 -6.72 -9.21 -0.44
N PHE A 336 -5.57 -8.62 -0.76
CA PHE A 336 -5.45 -7.68 -1.88
C PHE A 336 -5.59 -8.35 -3.25
N GLU A 337 -5.36 -9.66 -3.37
CA GLU A 337 -5.60 -10.42 -4.59
C GLU A 337 -7.11 -10.56 -4.89
N GLU A 338 -7.93 -10.81 -3.86
CA GLU A 338 -9.38 -10.97 -3.99
C GLU A 338 -10.09 -9.67 -4.46
N ILE A 339 -9.48 -8.51 -4.21
CA ILE A 339 -9.95 -7.20 -4.69
C ILE A 339 -9.13 -6.64 -5.88
N GLY A 340 -8.19 -7.42 -6.43
CA GLY A 340 -7.41 -7.09 -7.63
C GLY A 340 -6.38 -5.95 -7.45
N TRP A 341 -5.90 -5.74 -6.23
CA TRP A 341 -4.89 -4.71 -5.89
C TRP A 341 -3.49 -5.28 -5.66
N ASP A 342 -3.34 -6.61 -5.60
CA ASP A 342 -2.08 -7.37 -5.63
C ASP A 342 -1.12 -6.91 -6.74
N SER A 343 -1.68 -6.46 -7.86
CA SER A 343 -0.95 -6.00 -9.04
C SER A 343 -0.12 -4.74 -8.79
N TRP A 344 -0.38 -3.97 -7.72
CA TRP A 344 0.37 -2.76 -7.38
C TRP A 344 0.74 -2.65 -5.89
N ILE A 345 -0.02 -3.31 -4.99
CA ILE A 345 0.37 -3.53 -3.59
C ILE A 345 1.31 -4.74 -3.52
N ILE A 346 2.58 -4.47 -3.19
CA ILE A 346 3.61 -5.50 -3.05
C ILE A 346 3.40 -6.25 -1.73
N ALA A 347 3.26 -5.52 -0.62
CA ALA A 347 3.08 -6.08 0.72
C ALA A 347 2.27 -5.14 1.64
N PRO A 348 1.49 -5.67 2.61
CA PRO A 348 1.22 -7.10 2.81
C PRO A 348 0.37 -7.67 1.66
N LYS A 349 0.21 -9.00 1.62
CA LYS A 349 -0.72 -9.65 0.67
C LYS A 349 -2.14 -9.70 1.23
N ASP A 350 -2.25 -9.97 2.52
CA ASP A 350 -3.47 -9.95 3.30
C ASP A 350 -3.26 -9.22 4.63
N TYR A 351 -4.34 -8.75 5.24
CA TYR A 351 -4.31 -8.26 6.61
C TYR A 351 -5.68 -8.42 7.30
N GLU A 352 -5.67 -8.55 8.62
CA GLU A 352 -6.88 -8.55 9.43
C GLU A 352 -7.33 -7.10 9.68
N ALA A 353 -8.28 -6.64 8.86
CA ALA A 353 -8.87 -5.30 8.92
C ALA A 353 -9.84 -5.16 10.10
N PHE A 354 -10.55 -6.24 10.44
CA PHE A 354 -11.73 -6.22 11.32
C PHE A 354 -12.86 -5.30 10.83
N GLU A 355 -14.06 -5.48 11.39
CA GLU A 355 -15.23 -4.66 11.09
C GLU A 355 -16.09 -4.44 12.35
N CYS A 356 -17.04 -3.50 12.27
CA CYS A 356 -18.05 -3.31 13.32
C CYS A 356 -19.38 -3.91 12.88
N LYS A 357 -19.86 -4.90 13.63
CA LYS A 357 -21.13 -5.60 13.37
C LYS A 357 -21.99 -5.70 14.61
N GLY A 358 -23.30 -5.70 14.40
CA GLY A 358 -24.32 -5.76 15.44
C GLY A 358 -25.14 -4.48 15.55
N GLY A 359 -26.16 -4.52 16.40
CA GLY A 359 -27.07 -3.40 16.68
C GLY A 359 -26.76 -2.69 17.99
N CYS A 360 -27.09 -1.41 18.03
CA CYS A 360 -27.10 -0.59 19.24
C CYS A 360 -28.48 -0.69 19.88
N PHE A 361 -28.59 -1.50 20.95
CA PHE A 361 -29.83 -1.75 21.69
C PHE A 361 -29.70 -1.16 23.10
N PHE A 362 -30.77 -0.55 23.61
CA PHE A 362 -30.79 -0.07 25.00
C PHE A 362 -30.95 -1.26 25.99
N PRO A 363 -30.28 -1.24 27.16
CA PRO A 363 -29.29 -0.25 27.59
C PRO A 363 -27.98 -0.38 26.81
N LEU A 364 -27.48 0.74 26.28
CA LEU A 364 -26.16 0.79 25.68
C LEU A 364 -25.11 0.65 26.79
N THR A 365 -24.16 -0.26 26.63
CA THR A 365 -23.09 -0.48 27.61
C THR A 365 -21.91 0.46 27.37
N ASP A 366 -21.14 0.76 28.43
CA ASP A 366 -19.97 1.64 28.30
C ASP A 366 -18.91 1.08 27.33
N ASN A 367 -18.91 -0.24 27.14
CA ASN A 367 -18.06 -0.98 26.20
C ASN A 367 -18.21 -0.52 24.74
N VAL A 368 -19.33 0.10 24.37
CA VAL A 368 -19.58 0.67 23.02
C VAL A 368 -19.51 2.21 23.02
N THR A 369 -18.93 2.79 24.08
CA THR A 369 -18.64 4.22 24.29
C THR A 369 -19.69 5.19 23.74
N PRO A 370 -20.99 5.00 24.05
CA PRO A 370 -22.06 5.66 23.32
C PRO A 370 -22.05 7.18 23.56
N THR A 371 -22.29 7.97 22.52
CA THR A 371 -22.47 9.42 22.70
C THR A 371 -23.79 9.72 23.41
N LYS A 372 -23.89 10.87 24.08
CA LYS A 372 -25.17 11.33 24.66
C LYS A 372 -26.29 11.38 23.60
N HIS A 373 -25.94 11.72 22.35
CA HIS A 373 -26.87 11.68 21.22
C HIS A 373 -27.33 10.25 20.91
N ALA A 374 -26.41 9.29 20.76
CA ALA A 374 -26.72 7.88 20.50
C ALA A 374 -27.62 7.26 21.60
N ILE A 375 -27.40 7.62 22.87
CA ILE A 375 -28.26 7.20 23.99
C ILE A 375 -29.68 7.72 23.81
N VAL A 376 -29.85 9.03 23.60
CA VAL A 376 -31.16 9.67 23.41
C VAL A 376 -31.85 9.14 22.15
N GLN A 377 -31.14 9.02 21.03
CA GLN A 377 -31.65 8.48 19.78
C GLN A 377 -32.13 7.03 19.94
N THR A 378 -31.37 6.18 20.63
CA THR A 378 -31.77 4.78 20.89
C THR A 378 -33.01 4.71 21.79
N LEU A 379 -33.15 5.60 22.79
CA LEU A 379 -34.35 5.71 23.62
C LEU A 379 -35.57 6.20 22.82
N VAL A 380 -35.42 7.23 21.97
CA VAL A 380 -36.50 7.72 21.11
C VAL A 380 -36.92 6.67 20.08
N HIS A 381 -35.97 5.94 19.50
CA HIS A 381 -36.26 4.82 18.60
C HIS A 381 -37.04 3.70 19.31
N LEU A 382 -36.68 3.35 20.55
CA LEU A 382 -37.45 2.35 21.31
C LEU A 382 -38.89 2.78 21.56
N GLN A 383 -39.11 4.07 21.84
CA GLN A 383 -40.46 4.60 22.08
C GLN A 383 -41.28 4.74 20.79
N ASN A 384 -40.64 5.16 19.69
CA ASN A 384 -41.26 5.29 18.38
C ASN A 384 -40.23 5.11 17.24
N PRO A 385 -40.14 3.89 16.65
CA PRO A 385 -39.23 3.59 15.55
C PRO A 385 -39.43 4.45 14.29
N LYS A 386 -40.60 5.08 14.11
CA LYS A 386 -40.88 6.00 12.99
C LYS A 386 -40.33 7.40 13.21
N LYS A 387 -40.02 7.79 14.46
CA LYS A 387 -39.57 9.14 14.84
C LYS A 387 -38.04 9.30 14.85
N ALA A 388 -37.30 8.21 15.09
CA ALA A 388 -35.85 8.18 15.03
C ALA A 388 -35.36 6.81 14.56
N SER A 389 -34.26 6.74 13.83
CA SER A 389 -33.54 5.50 13.55
C SER A 389 -32.76 5.01 14.79
N LYS A 390 -32.33 3.74 14.80
CA LYS A 390 -31.37 3.25 15.80
C LYS A 390 -30.02 3.94 15.60
N ALA A 391 -29.27 4.13 16.69
CA ALA A 391 -27.85 4.46 16.61
C ALA A 391 -27.10 3.37 15.81
N CYS A 392 -26.06 3.76 15.08
CA CYS A 392 -25.30 2.86 14.21
C CYS A 392 -24.09 2.27 14.94
N CYS A 393 -23.79 0.99 14.67
CA CYS A 393 -22.54 0.37 15.11
C CYS A 393 -21.43 0.71 14.11
N VAL A 394 -20.48 1.54 14.51
CA VAL A 394 -19.44 2.08 13.61
C VAL A 394 -18.05 2.02 14.26
N PRO A 395 -16.96 2.04 13.47
CA PRO A 395 -15.62 2.21 14.00
C PRO A 395 -15.49 3.53 14.76
N THR A 396 -14.95 3.48 15.97
CA THR A 396 -14.68 4.66 16.80
C THR A 396 -13.20 4.98 16.91
N LYS A 397 -12.35 4.03 16.52
CA LYS A 397 -10.90 4.15 16.42
C LYS A 397 -10.39 3.20 15.36
N LEU A 398 -9.46 3.70 14.55
CA LEU A 398 -8.78 2.94 13.52
C LEU A 398 -7.28 2.85 13.85
N ASP A 399 -6.70 1.68 13.66
CA ASP A 399 -5.27 1.42 13.69
C ASP A 399 -4.67 1.56 12.28
N SER A 400 -3.36 1.78 12.22
CA SER A 400 -2.57 1.81 10.99
C SER A 400 -2.01 0.44 10.60
N ILE A 401 -1.58 0.32 9.33
CA ILE A 401 -0.72 -0.75 8.82
C ILE A 401 0.49 -0.15 8.09
N SER A 402 1.53 -0.93 7.80
CA SER A 402 2.55 -0.50 6.82
C SER A 402 2.19 -1.05 5.45
N ILE A 403 2.46 -0.31 4.37
CA ILE A 403 2.18 -0.71 3.00
C ILE A 403 3.40 -0.46 2.12
N LEU A 404 3.83 -1.48 1.37
CA LEU A 404 4.78 -1.37 0.27
C LEU A 404 4.01 -1.55 -1.03
N TYR A 405 4.07 -0.56 -1.92
CA TYR A 405 3.36 -0.54 -3.19
C TYR A 405 4.21 0.09 -4.30
N LYS A 406 3.71 0.10 -5.54
CA LYS A 406 4.31 0.84 -6.65
C LYS A 406 3.46 2.03 -7.03
N ASP A 407 4.09 3.15 -7.33
CA ASP A 407 3.39 4.35 -7.80
C ASP A 407 3.06 4.33 -9.31
N ASP A 408 2.42 5.39 -9.81
CA ASP A 408 2.11 5.59 -11.23
C ASP A 408 3.35 5.59 -12.15
N ALA A 409 4.51 5.95 -11.60
CA ALA A 409 5.79 5.89 -12.29
C ALA A 409 6.35 4.45 -12.33
N GLY A 410 5.96 3.59 -11.39
CA GLY A 410 6.45 2.24 -11.17
C GLY A 410 7.39 2.11 -9.96
N VAL A 411 7.62 3.22 -9.24
CA VAL A 411 8.61 3.34 -8.16
C VAL A 411 8.11 2.62 -6.90
N PRO A 412 8.86 1.63 -6.37
CA PRO A 412 8.55 1.02 -5.09
C PRO A 412 8.57 2.05 -3.96
N THR A 413 7.44 2.20 -3.29
CA THR A 413 7.16 3.16 -2.22
C THR A 413 6.67 2.41 -0.99
N LEU A 414 7.37 2.57 0.13
CA LEU A 414 6.99 2.09 1.46
C LEU A 414 6.40 3.26 2.25
N ILE A 415 5.20 3.07 2.80
CA ILE A 415 4.63 3.95 3.82
C ILE A 415 4.50 3.17 5.13
N TYR A 416 5.15 3.68 6.18
CA TYR A 416 5.02 3.21 7.55
C TYR A 416 3.86 3.90 8.25
N ASN A 417 3.08 3.14 9.03
CA ASN A 417 1.90 3.62 9.74
C ASN A 417 0.91 4.40 8.84
N TYR A 418 0.51 3.78 7.74
CA TYR A 418 -0.64 4.22 6.95
C TYR A 418 -1.93 4.05 7.77
N GLU A 419 -2.50 5.16 8.21
CA GLU A 419 -3.62 5.22 9.15
C GLU A 419 -4.97 4.82 8.53
N GLY A 420 -5.97 4.54 9.36
CA GLY A 420 -7.35 4.31 8.90
C GLY A 420 -7.67 2.91 8.37
N MET A 421 -6.68 2.02 8.24
CA MET A 421 -6.85 0.74 7.52
C MET A 421 -7.51 -0.38 8.32
N LYS A 422 -7.45 -0.34 9.66
CA LYS A 422 -7.89 -1.44 10.52
C LYS A 422 -8.82 -0.92 11.64
N VAL A 423 -9.92 -1.60 11.91
CA VAL A 423 -10.77 -1.31 13.07
C VAL A 423 -10.10 -1.76 14.37
N ALA A 424 -9.86 -0.79 15.26
CA ALA A 424 -9.34 -1.01 16.60
C ALA A 424 -10.49 -1.14 17.62
N GLU A 425 -11.46 -0.21 17.56
CA GLU A 425 -12.59 -0.12 18.50
C GLU A 425 -13.89 0.20 17.74
N CYS A 426 -15.01 -0.32 18.24
CA CYS A 426 -16.35 -0.08 17.72
C CYS A 426 -17.22 0.59 18.79
N GLY A 427 -18.20 1.39 18.35
CA GLY A 427 -19.14 2.00 19.26
C GLY A 427 -20.44 2.43 18.60
N CYS A 428 -21.36 2.89 19.44
CA CYS A 428 -22.68 3.35 19.02
C CYS A 428 -22.70 4.86 18.82
N ARG A 429 -23.03 5.30 17.61
CA ARG A 429 -23.04 6.71 17.20
C ARG A 429 -24.42 7.15 16.71
#